data_AF-A0A385FYF7-F1
#
_entry.id   AF-A0A385FYF7-F1
#
_cell.length_a   1.000
_cell.length_b   1.000
_cell.length_c   1.000
_cell.angle_alpha   90.00
_cell.angle_beta   90.00
_cell.angle_gamma   90.00
#
_symmetry.space_group_name_H-M   'P 1'
#
loop_
_entity.id
_entity.type
_entity.pdbx_description
1 polymer ?
#
loop_
_entity_poly.entity_id
_entity_poly.type
_entity_poly.pdbx_seq_one_letter_code
_entity_poly.pdbx_strand_id
1 'polypeptide(L)' 'MSTPRRPKGSVKDPIPLGWRVERESRDTFTRLAAKAGISGAALFDMMVQSLELDDRGLPTWVPREDSKGQLPIDTP' A
#
# COMPACT_ATOMS: atom_id res chain seq x y z
N MET A 1 17.41 -14.92 7.85
CA MET A 1 17.14 -15.17 6.41
C MET A 1 17.39 -13.87 5.65
N SER A 2 18.22 -13.89 4.60
CA SER A 2 18.59 -12.68 3.85
C SER A 2 17.41 -12.21 2.99
N THR A 3 17.00 -10.95 3.12
CA THR A 3 15.93 -10.36 2.30
C THR A 3 16.36 -10.34 0.82
N PRO A 4 15.50 -10.77 -0.12
CA PRO A 4 15.78 -10.66 -1.56
C PRO A 4 16.18 -9.24 -1.91
N ARG A 5 17.39 -9.07 -2.45
CA ARG A 5 17.85 -7.78 -2.95
C ARG A 5 17.35 -7.60 -4.37
N ARG A 6 16.85 -6.41 -4.68
CA ARG A 6 16.52 -6.03 -6.06
C ARG A 6 17.78 -6.11 -6.94
N PRO A 7 17.66 -6.55 -8.20
CA PRO A 7 18.77 -6.49 -9.15
C PRO A 7 19.32 -5.06 -9.25
N LYS A 8 20.65 -4.93 -9.37
CA LYS A 8 21.28 -3.61 -9.59
C LYS A 8 20.72 -2.99 -10.87
N GLY A 9 20.32 -1.71 -10.79
CA GLY A 9 19.77 -0.95 -11.93
C GLY A 9 18.26 -1.13 -12.16
N SER A 10 17.55 -1.92 -11.36
CA SER A 10 16.10 -2.10 -11.53
C SER A 10 15.25 -0.92 -11.04
N VAL A 11 15.86 0.07 -10.39
CA VAL A 11 15.18 1.28 -9.88
C VAL A 11 15.82 2.48 -10.56
N LYS A 12 15.01 3.22 -11.33
CA LYS A 12 15.48 4.35 -12.14
C LYS A 12 15.77 5.60 -11.31
N ASP A 13 14.93 5.86 -10.32
CA ASP A 13 15.02 7.05 -9.45
C ASP A 13 14.60 6.69 -8.02
N PRO A 14 15.52 6.17 -7.19
CA PRO A 14 15.19 5.69 -5.84
C PRO A 14 15.01 6.84 -4.84
N ILE A 15 13.87 6.87 -4.15
CA ILE A 15 13.59 7.82 -3.06
C ILE A 15 13.29 7.06 -1.76
N PRO A 16 13.87 7.44 -0.61
CA PRO A 16 13.56 6.82 0.68
C PRO A 16 12.18 7.25 1.19
N LEU A 17 11.37 6.27 1.65
CA LEU A 17 10.10 6.54 2.34
C LEU A 17 10.39 6.91 3.80
N GLY A 18 10.36 8.20 4.13
CA GLY A 18 10.71 8.75 5.46
C GLY A 18 9.61 8.69 6.52
N TRP A 19 8.61 7.82 6.38
CA TRP A 19 7.44 7.79 7.25
C TRP A 19 7.62 6.90 8.47
N ARG A 20 6.89 7.23 9.55
CA ARG A 20 6.71 6.35 10.70
C ARG A 20 5.43 5.54 10.50
N VAL A 21 5.54 4.23 10.67
CA VAL A 21 4.42 3.28 10.54
C VAL A 21 4.40 2.36 11.74
N GLU A 22 3.25 1.74 11.99
CA GLU A 22 3.11 0.73 13.04
C GLU A 22 4.01 -0.49 12.78
N ARG A 23 4.58 -1.04 13.86
CA ARG A 23 5.47 -2.21 13.79
C ARG A 23 4.78 -3.40 13.13
N GLU A 24 3.56 -3.69 13.56
CA GLU A 24 2.79 -4.83 13.07
C GLU A 24 2.50 -4.73 11.56
N SER A 25 2.17 -3.52 11.10
CA SER A 25 1.96 -3.26 9.67
C SER A 25 3.24 -3.50 8.87
N ARG A 26 4.37 -2.99 9.35
CA ARG A 26 5.68 -3.19 8.73
C ARG A 26 6.09 -4.66 8.68
N ASP A 27 5.86 -5.40 9.76
CA ASP A 27 6.24 -6.82 9.83
C ASP A 27 5.32 -7.67 8.94
N THR A 28 4.04 -7.36 8.88
CA THR A 28 3.09 -7.99 7.93
C THR A 28 3.50 -7.74 6.48
N PHE A 29 3.79 -6.49 6.13
CA PHE A 29 4.24 -6.13 4.79
C PHE A 29 5.56 -6.82 4.41
N THR A 30 6.50 -6.89 5.35
CA THR A 30 7.79 -7.58 5.13
C THR A 30 7.59 -9.09 4.90
N ARG A 31 6.68 -9.73 5.63
CA ARG A 31 6.34 -11.15 5.42
C ARG A 31 5.70 -11.38 4.05
N LEU A 32 4.82 -10.48 3.59
CA LEU A 32 4.22 -10.57 2.27
C LEU A 32 5.28 -10.48 1.16
N ALA A 33 6.19 -9.52 1.26
CA ALA A 33 7.27 -9.38 0.29
C ALA A 33 8.17 -10.62 0.24
N ALA A 34 8.50 -11.17 1.41
CA ALA A 34 9.28 -12.41 1.51
C ALA A 34 8.55 -13.61 0.87
N LYS A 35 7.24 -13.77 1.10
CA LYS A 35 6.43 -14.82 0.46
C LYS A 35 6.35 -14.64 -1.06
N ALA A 36 6.29 -13.40 -1.54
CA ALA A 36 6.30 -13.08 -2.96
C ALA A 36 7.70 -13.17 -3.61
N GLY A 37 8.76 -13.45 -2.82
CA GLY A 37 10.13 -13.55 -3.34
C GLY A 37 10.74 -12.23 -3.81
N ILE A 38 10.14 -11.09 -3.43
CA ILE A 38 10.58 -9.75 -3.86
C ILE A 38 10.95 -8.87 -2.66
N SER A 39 11.61 -7.74 -2.92
CA SER A 39 11.92 -6.79 -1.86
C SER A 39 10.67 -6.03 -1.40
N GLY A 40 10.67 -5.51 -0.18
CA GLY A 40 9.56 -4.67 0.32
C GLY A 40 9.32 -3.44 -0.57
N ALA A 41 10.39 -2.79 -1.06
CA ALA A 41 10.26 -1.69 -2.02
C ALA A 41 9.59 -2.14 -3.34
N ALA A 42 9.87 -3.36 -3.81
CA ALA A 42 9.22 -3.90 -4.99
C ALA A 42 7.74 -4.18 -4.80
N LEU A 43 7.40 -4.76 -3.65
CA LEU A 43 6.02 -4.97 -3.30
C LEU A 43 5.28 -3.63 -3.17
N PHE A 44 5.93 -2.60 -2.64
CA PHE A 44 5.34 -1.27 -2.51
C PHE A 44 5.04 -0.65 -3.87
N ASP A 45 6.02 -0.63 -4.78
CA ASP A 45 5.82 -0.09 -6.13
C ASP A 45 4.69 -0.83 -6.87
N MET A 46 4.65 -2.16 -6.74
CA MET A 46 3.61 -3.00 -7.33
C MET A 46 2.23 -2.74 -6.73
N MET A 47 2.16 -2.61 -5.40
CA MET A 47 0.93 -2.31 -4.68
C MET A 47 0.34 -0.97 -5.13
N VAL A 48 1.18 0.06 -5.31
CA VAL A 48 0.73 1.37 -5.79
C VAL A 48 0.19 1.29 -7.23
N GLN A 49 0.84 0.52 -8.09
CA GLN A 49 0.39 0.31 -9.48
C GLN A 49 -0.92 -0.48 -9.58
N SER A 50 -1.25 -1.29 -8.58
CA SER A 50 -2.46 -2.12 -8.56
C SER A 50 -3.65 -1.49 -7.81
N LEU A 51 -3.54 -0.24 -7.36
CA LEU A 51 -4.65 0.41 -6.65
C LEU A 51 -5.82 0.65 -7.60
N GLU A 52 -6.99 0.15 -7.23
CA GLU A 52 -8.24 0.59 -7.84
C GLU A 52 -8.57 1.99 -7.32
N LEU A 53 -8.64 2.96 -8.24
CA LEU A 53 -8.87 4.36 -7.92
C LEU A 53 -10.33 4.74 -8.20
N ASP A 54 -10.86 5.61 -7.36
CA ASP A 54 -12.16 6.24 -7.54
C ASP A 54 -12.11 7.47 -8.46
N ASP A 55 -13.24 8.16 -8.59
CA ASP A 55 -13.40 9.40 -9.35
C ASP A 55 -12.49 10.57 -8.89
N ARG A 56 -11.96 10.50 -7.67
CA ARG A 56 -11.04 11.49 -7.08
C ARG A 56 -9.57 11.14 -7.33
N GLY A 57 -9.29 9.98 -7.93
CA GLY A 57 -7.94 9.44 -8.06
C GLY A 57 -7.40 8.90 -6.73
N LEU A 58 -8.27 8.58 -5.76
CA LEU A 58 -7.89 7.98 -4.49
C LEU A 58 -8.25 6.50 -4.47
N PRO A 59 -7.53 5.66 -3.70
CA PRO A 59 -7.94 4.28 -3.52
C PRO A 59 -9.37 4.16 -2.99
N THR A 60 -10.14 3.20 -3.50
CA THR A 60 -11.56 3.01 -3.15
C THR A 60 -11.84 2.79 -1.66
N TRP A 61 -10.85 2.31 -0.91
CA TRP A 61 -10.92 2.11 0.54
C TRP A 61 -10.59 3.36 1.36
N VAL A 62 -10.12 4.45 0.74
CA VAL A 62 -9.92 5.73 1.43
C VAL A 62 -11.28 6.36 1.71
N PRO A 63 -11.66 6.54 2.99
CA PRO A 63 -12.98 7.03 3.33
C PRO A 63 -13.31 8.35 2.63
N ARG A 64 -14.54 8.47 2.11
CA ARG A 64 -15.05 9.74 1.63
C ARG A 64 -15.50 10.57 2.83
N GLU A 65 -15.16 11.86 2.86
CA GLU A 65 -15.61 12.74 3.94
C GLU A 65 -17.14 12.88 3.98
N ASP A 66 -17.82 12.71 2.83
CA ASP A 66 -19.28 12.73 2.69
C ASP A 66 -19.99 11.60 3.47
N SER A 67 -19.31 10.47 3.71
CA SER A 67 -19.86 9.31 4.40
C SER A 67 -19.92 9.47 5.94
N LYS A 68 -19.43 10.60 6.48
CA LYS A 68 -19.56 10.93 7.91
C LYS A 68 -20.95 11.46 8.32
N GLY A 69 -21.92 11.54 7.40
CA GLY A 69 -23.20 12.21 7.67
C GLY A 69 -24.47 11.51 7.16
N GLN A 70 -24.39 10.37 6.47
CA GLN A 70 -25.61 9.65 6.04
C GLN A 70 -25.93 8.55 7.05
N LEU A 71 -26.80 8.88 8.01
CA LEU A 71 -27.60 7.86 8.69
C LEU A 71 -28.44 7.14 7.61
N PRO A 72 -28.57 5.80 7.63
CA PRO A 72 -29.58 5.13 6.82
C PRO A 72 -30.94 5.68 7.26
N ILE A 73 -31.54 6.56 6.46
CA ILE A 73 -32.93 6.95 6.65
C ILE A 73 -33.76 5.77 6.15
N ASP A 74 -34.37 5.08 7.11
CA ASP A 74 -35.56 4.23 7.04
C ASP A 74 -35.75 3.42 5.75
N THR A 75 -35.44 2.11 5.84
CA THR A 75 -36.17 1.13 5.02
C THR A 75 -37.39 0.69 5.83
N PRO A 76 -38.62 0.80 5.28
CA PRO A 76 -39.88 0.55 5.99
C PRO A 76 -40.08 -0.91 6.43
#